data_AF-A0A0V1ALR7-F1
#
_entry.id   AF-A0A0V1ALR7-F1
#
_cell.length_a   1.000
_cell.length_b   1.000
_cell.length_c   1.000
_cell.angle_alpha   90.00
_cell.angle_beta   90.00
_cell.angle_gamma   90.00
#
_symmetry.space_group_name_H-M   'P 1'
#
loop_
_entity.id
_entity.type
_entity.pdbx_description
1 polymer ?
#
loop_
_entity_poly.entity_id
_entity_poly.type
_entity_poly.pdbx_seq_one_letter_code
_entity_poly.pdbx_strand_id
1 'polypeptide(L)'
;MDPTRDTINNRTSPTNNRTGNMASARSRTRAYDTEGSTLQYWIDQLQKLCTGPTDIEAIRQVTGTLRHTTQLFFDSRQRHLDGMPEEERDAAITEFNELIDKLKTVQRQAYDLLAAAGNPSSAEITQPPATKNNDPKTNSTRPIPKLPTF
;
A
#
# COMPACT_ATOMS: atom_id res chain seq x y z
N MET A 1 59.15 50.97 -21.83
CA MET A 1 58.52 49.82 -22.51
C MET A 1 57.32 49.42 -21.69
N ASP A 2 56.14 49.53 -22.27
CA ASP A 2 54.85 49.16 -21.68
C ASP A 2 54.37 47.89 -22.38
N PRO A 3 54.00 46.80 -21.69
CA PRO A 3 53.38 45.66 -22.34
C PRO A 3 51.86 45.72 -22.15
N THR A 4 51.17 46.24 -23.17
CA THR A 4 49.76 45.96 -23.42
C THR A 4 49.56 44.45 -23.50
N ARG A 5 48.85 43.88 -22.53
CA ARG A 5 48.34 42.51 -22.59
C ARG A 5 46.86 42.55 -22.96
N ASP A 6 46.62 42.35 -24.26
CA ASP A 6 45.28 42.12 -24.78
C ASP A 6 44.68 40.85 -24.17
N THR A 7 43.55 41.05 -23.49
CA THR A 7 42.68 40.00 -22.99
C THR A 7 41.71 39.62 -24.09
N ILE A 8 41.91 38.46 -24.73
CA ILE A 8 40.88 37.83 -25.55
C ILE A 8 40.68 36.40 -25.02
N ASN A 9 39.95 36.29 -23.92
CA ASN A 9 39.36 35.03 -23.49
C ASN A 9 38.08 34.83 -24.30
N ASN A 10 38.19 34.02 -25.35
CA ASN A 10 37.10 33.61 -26.21
C ASN A 10 36.09 32.78 -25.39
N ARG A 11 35.11 33.46 -24.79
CA ARG A 11 34.03 32.86 -24.02
C ARG A 11 33.00 32.31 -25.00
N THR A 12 33.22 31.09 -25.50
CA THR A 12 32.15 30.31 -26.13
C THR A 12 31.05 30.12 -25.10
N SER A 13 29.93 30.81 -25.32
CA SER A 13 28.70 30.66 -24.54
C SER A 13 28.15 29.26 -24.79
N PRO A 14 27.69 28.50 -23.78
CA PRO A 14 27.06 27.20 -24.02
C PRO A 14 25.76 27.43 -24.77
N THR A 15 25.67 26.90 -25.98
CA THR A 15 24.43 26.89 -26.76
C THR A 15 23.34 26.18 -25.96
N ASN A 16 22.37 26.98 -25.57
CA ASN A 16 21.25 26.72 -24.68
C ASN A 16 20.43 25.52 -25.18
N ASN A 17 20.61 24.37 -24.54
CA ASN A 17 19.77 23.17 -24.60
C ASN A 17 18.42 23.33 -23.85
N ARG A 18 17.96 24.57 -23.66
CA ARG A 18 16.83 24.96 -22.79
C ARG A 18 15.50 24.29 -23.18
N THR A 19 15.31 23.99 -24.46
CA THR A 19 14.12 23.31 -25.00
C THR A 19 13.99 21.86 -24.54
N GLY A 20 15.10 21.12 -24.44
CA GLY A 20 15.08 19.73 -23.95
C GLY A 20 14.83 19.64 -22.44
N ASN A 21 15.31 20.65 -21.69
CA ASN A 21 15.12 20.69 -20.24
C ASN A 21 13.66 20.97 -19.84
N MET A 22 12.97 21.83 -20.61
CA MET A 22 11.54 22.14 -20.38
C MET A 22 10.63 20.93 -20.64
N ALA A 23 10.91 20.15 -21.69
CA ALA A 23 10.16 18.93 -21.99
C ALA A 23 10.35 17.84 -20.90
N SER A 24 11.56 17.73 -20.36
CA SER A 24 11.89 16.82 -19.24
C SER A 24 11.17 17.22 -17.95
N ALA A 25 11.20 18.51 -17.59
CA ALA A 25 10.50 19.02 -16.41
C ALA A 25 8.98 18.80 -16.50
N ARG A 26 8.37 19.12 -17.65
CA ARG A 26 6.92 18.92 -17.84
C ARG A 26 6.51 17.45 -17.80
N SER A 27 7.32 16.56 -18.37
CA SER A 27 7.06 15.11 -18.34
C SER A 27 7.12 14.55 -16.92
N ARG A 28 8.05 15.05 -16.11
CA ARG A 28 8.23 14.69 -14.70
C ARG A 28 7.04 15.14 -13.85
N THR A 29 6.58 16.39 -14.00
CA THR A 29 5.36 16.86 -13.29
C THR A 29 4.15 16.03 -13.68
N ARG A 30 3.95 15.76 -14.98
CA ARG A 30 2.82 14.95 -15.43
C ARG A 30 2.85 13.52 -14.87
N ALA A 31 4.03 12.90 -14.81
CA ALA A 31 4.20 11.58 -14.21
C ALA A 31 3.80 11.64 -12.73
N TYR A 32 4.40 12.58 -11.98
CA TYR A 32 4.10 12.83 -10.57
C TYR A 32 2.58 13.01 -10.30
N ASP A 33 1.89 13.86 -11.06
CA ASP A 33 0.44 14.09 -10.91
C ASP A 33 -0.37 12.80 -11.17
N THR A 34 0.04 12.04 -12.18
CA THR A 34 -0.64 10.80 -12.58
C THR A 34 -0.44 9.71 -11.53
N GLU A 35 0.79 9.54 -11.07
CA GLU A 35 1.18 8.53 -10.08
C GLU A 35 0.56 8.87 -8.71
N GLY A 36 0.51 10.15 -8.33
CA GLY A 36 -0.18 10.63 -7.13
C GLY A 36 -1.70 10.41 -7.18
N SER A 37 -2.34 10.75 -8.30
CA SER A 37 -3.79 10.50 -8.49
C SER A 37 -4.13 9.01 -8.48
N THR A 38 -3.25 8.18 -9.06
CA THR A 38 -3.41 6.72 -9.06
C THR A 38 -3.28 6.17 -7.63
N LEU A 39 -2.32 6.66 -6.85
CA LEU A 39 -2.16 6.26 -5.45
C LEU A 39 -3.39 6.66 -4.62
N GLN A 40 -3.86 7.90 -4.74
CA GLN A 40 -5.06 8.38 -4.04
C GLN A 40 -6.29 7.53 -4.39
N TYR A 41 -6.50 7.22 -5.68
CA TYR A 41 -7.60 6.35 -6.12
C TYR A 41 -7.58 5.00 -5.39
N TRP A 42 -6.43 4.33 -5.34
CA TRP A 42 -6.35 3.03 -4.69
C TRP A 42 -6.44 3.09 -3.17
N ILE A 43 -5.99 4.19 -2.54
CA ILE A 43 -6.23 4.44 -1.11
C ILE A 43 -7.74 4.53 -0.86
N ASP A 44 -8.47 5.29 -1.67
CA ASP A 44 -9.92 5.44 -1.53
C ASP A 44 -10.66 4.12 -1.75
N GLN A 45 -10.20 3.30 -2.71
CA GLN A 45 -10.76 1.95 -2.93
C GLN A 45 -10.54 1.04 -1.72
N LEU A 46 -9.33 1.03 -1.15
CA LEU A 46 -9.06 0.23 0.04
C LEU A 46 -9.91 0.70 1.22
N GLN A 47 -10.04 2.01 1.41
CA GLN A 47 -10.86 2.59 2.46
C GLN A 47 -12.34 2.21 2.33
N LYS A 48 -12.89 2.22 1.11
CA LYS A 48 -14.26 1.75 0.85
C LYS A 48 -14.44 0.28 1.22
N LEU A 49 -13.49 -0.58 0.86
CA LEU A 49 -13.53 -2.00 1.23
C LEU A 49 -13.41 -2.21 2.74
N CYS A 50 -12.63 -1.39 3.43
CA CYS A 50 -12.50 -1.45 4.89
C CYS A 50 -13.72 -0.92 5.66
N THR A 51 -14.59 -0.13 5.02
CA THR A 51 -15.77 0.49 5.65
C THR A 51 -17.09 -0.16 5.24
N GLY A 52 -17.09 -0.94 4.16
CA GLY A 52 -18.25 -1.68 3.66
C GLY A 52 -18.31 -3.14 4.14
N PRO A 53 -19.17 -3.96 3.52
CA PRO A 53 -19.17 -5.41 3.74
C PRO A 53 -17.78 -5.99 3.46
N THR A 54 -17.26 -6.78 4.40
CA THR A 54 -15.88 -7.28 4.34
C THR A 54 -15.68 -8.28 3.21
N ASP A 55 -15.15 -7.81 2.09
CA ASP A 55 -14.62 -8.65 1.00
C ASP A 55 -13.10 -8.81 1.16
N ILE A 56 -12.71 -9.91 1.83
CA ILE A 56 -11.31 -10.20 2.17
C ILE A 56 -10.42 -10.36 0.94
N GLU A 57 -10.94 -10.95 -0.15
CA GLU A 57 -10.15 -11.14 -1.37
C GLU A 57 -9.98 -9.83 -2.13
N ALA A 58 -11.01 -8.98 -2.20
CA ALA A 58 -10.87 -7.64 -2.74
C ALA A 58 -9.86 -6.81 -1.92
N ILE A 59 -9.88 -6.89 -0.59
CA ILE A 59 -8.92 -6.20 0.29
C ILE A 59 -7.49 -6.67 -0.01
N ARG A 60 -7.26 -7.98 -0.18
CA ARG A 60 -5.94 -8.53 -0.55
C ARG A 60 -5.45 -8.02 -1.90
N GLN A 61 -6.31 -8.04 -2.92
CA GLN A 61 -5.97 -7.59 -4.27
C GLN A 61 -5.63 -6.09 -4.31
N VAL A 62 -6.45 -5.26 -3.66
CA VAL A 62 -6.22 -3.82 -3.58
C VAL A 62 -4.95 -3.53 -2.78
N THR A 63 -4.71 -4.22 -1.67
CA THR A 63 -3.47 -4.08 -0.88
C THR A 63 -2.23 -4.43 -1.70
N GLY A 64 -2.29 -5.51 -2.51
CA GLY A 64 -1.23 -5.88 -3.45
C GLY A 64 -0.97 -4.80 -4.50
N THR A 65 -2.03 -4.28 -5.10
CA THR A 65 -1.95 -3.19 -6.09
C THR A 65 -1.35 -1.92 -5.49
N LEU A 66 -1.79 -1.56 -4.27
CA LEU A 66 -1.29 -0.41 -3.53
C LEU A 66 0.22 -0.47 -3.28
N ARG A 67 0.78 -1.65 -3.04
CA ARG A 67 2.24 -1.81 -2.90
C ARG A 67 2.97 -1.34 -4.16
N HIS A 68 2.48 -1.73 -5.33
CA HIS A 68 3.09 -1.36 -6.61
C HIS A 68 2.92 0.13 -6.91
N THR A 69 1.73 0.68 -6.71
CA THR A 69 1.47 2.11 -7.00
C THR A 69 2.19 3.04 -6.02
N THR A 70 2.37 2.61 -4.76
CA THR A 70 3.16 3.36 -3.78
C THR A 70 4.62 3.48 -4.21
N GLN A 71 5.21 2.40 -4.74
CA GLN A 71 6.58 2.44 -5.25
C GLN A 71 6.71 3.42 -6.43
N LEU A 72 5.81 3.31 -7.42
CA LEU A 72 5.80 4.23 -8.57
C LEU A 72 5.66 5.69 -8.13
N PHE A 73 4.79 5.96 -7.16
CA PHE A 73 4.65 7.29 -6.58
C PHE A 73 5.96 7.77 -5.93
N PHE A 74 6.64 6.96 -5.14
CA PHE A 74 7.94 7.36 -4.54
C PHE A 74 9.01 7.66 -5.60
N ASP A 75 9.09 6.84 -6.65
CA ASP A 75 10.04 7.07 -7.75
C ASP A 75 9.71 8.36 -8.51
N SER A 76 8.43 8.64 -8.73
CA SER A 76 7.95 9.89 -9.33
C SER A 76 8.26 11.11 -8.48
N ARG A 77 8.04 11.00 -7.18
CA ARG A 77 8.24 12.03 -6.18
C ARG A 77 9.70 12.43 -6.12
N GLN A 78 10.61 11.45 -6.07
CA GLN A 78 12.04 11.73 -6.05
C GLN A 78 12.44 12.50 -7.30
N ARG A 79 12.03 12.01 -8.48
CA ARG A 79 12.30 12.71 -9.74
C ARG A 79 11.72 14.12 -9.71
N HIS A 80 10.49 14.31 -9.23
CA HIS A 80 9.85 15.61 -9.12
C HIS A 80 10.66 16.58 -8.25
N LEU A 81 11.05 16.14 -7.05
CA LEU A 81 11.86 16.93 -6.11
C LEU A 81 13.25 17.28 -6.67
N ASP A 82 13.90 16.38 -7.41
CA ASP A 82 15.21 16.63 -8.01
C ASP A 82 15.20 17.80 -9.01
N GLY A 83 14.03 18.18 -9.51
CA GLY A 83 13.86 19.27 -10.48
C GLY A 83 13.26 20.53 -9.89
N MET A 84 12.96 20.51 -8.59
CA MET A 84 12.21 21.55 -7.90
C MET A 84 13.15 22.50 -7.14
N PRO A 85 12.95 23.82 -7.25
CA PRO A 85 13.71 24.79 -6.47
C PRO A 85 13.45 24.57 -4.97
N GLU A 86 14.47 24.82 -4.15
CA GLU A 86 14.43 24.46 -2.71
C GLU A 86 13.27 25.12 -1.97
N GLU A 87 12.93 26.34 -2.35
CA GLU A 87 11.84 27.14 -1.77
C GLU A 87 10.46 26.49 -1.95
N GLU A 88 10.29 25.63 -2.96
CA GLU A 88 9.03 24.92 -3.26
C GLU A 88 9.01 23.49 -2.67
N ARG A 89 10.16 22.94 -2.27
CA ARG A 89 10.26 21.53 -1.83
C ARG A 89 9.52 21.26 -0.54
N ASP A 90 9.55 22.16 0.43
CA ASP A 90 8.93 21.95 1.74
C ASP A 90 7.40 21.81 1.63
N ALA A 91 6.78 22.65 0.78
CA ALA A 91 5.35 22.55 0.49
C ALA A 91 5.01 21.21 -0.17
N ALA A 92 5.77 20.84 -1.20
CA ALA A 92 5.58 19.57 -1.90
C ALA A 92 5.77 18.36 -0.96
N ILE A 93 6.82 18.37 -0.12
CA ILE A 93 7.07 17.32 0.88
C ILE A 93 5.89 17.20 1.86
N THR A 94 5.31 18.32 2.27
CA THR A 94 4.15 18.33 3.18
C THR A 94 2.94 17.63 2.55
N GLU A 95 2.58 17.99 1.31
CA GLU A 95 1.48 17.33 0.58
C GLU A 95 1.70 15.81 0.46
N PHE A 96 2.94 15.38 0.19
CA PHE A 96 3.24 13.94 0.11
C PHE A 96 3.08 13.23 1.45
N ASN A 97 3.53 13.87 2.54
CA ASN A 97 3.43 13.29 3.87
C ASN A 97 1.97 13.05 4.26
N GLU A 98 1.06 13.99 3.92
CA GLU A 98 -0.37 13.81 4.14
C GLU A 98 -0.93 12.59 3.39
N LEU A 99 -0.52 12.40 2.13
CA LEU A 99 -0.95 11.24 1.34
C LEU A 99 -0.42 9.92 1.92
N ILE A 100 0.83 9.91 2.40
CA ILE A 100 1.45 8.76 3.04
C ILE A 100 0.78 8.43 4.38
N ASP A 101 0.38 9.44 5.16
CA ASP A 101 -0.29 9.21 6.44
C ASP A 101 -1.72 8.69 6.24
N LYS A 102 -2.42 9.13 5.20
CA LYS A 102 -3.68 8.51 4.76
C LYS A 102 -3.46 7.04 4.38
N LEU A 103 -2.44 6.75 3.56
CA LEU A 103 -2.10 5.39 3.16
C LEU A 103 -1.85 4.48 4.37
N LYS A 104 -1.02 4.91 5.33
CA LYS A 104 -0.71 4.14 6.55
C LYS A 104 -1.96 3.84 7.36
N THR A 105 -2.83 4.83 7.52
CA THR A 105 -4.10 4.69 8.26
C THR A 105 -4.98 3.61 7.63
N VAL A 106 -5.19 3.69 6.31
CA VAL A 106 -6.06 2.76 5.59
C VAL A 106 -5.45 1.36 5.51
N GLN A 107 -4.13 1.24 5.30
CA GLN A 107 -3.42 -0.04 5.35
C GLN A 107 -3.56 -0.70 6.72
N ARG A 108 -3.45 0.07 7.82
CA ARG A 108 -3.63 -0.48 9.16
C ARG A 108 -5.02 -1.07 9.35
N GLN A 109 -6.06 -0.34 8.94
CA GLN A 109 -7.44 -0.84 8.98
C GLN A 109 -7.60 -2.13 8.18
N ALA A 110 -7.04 -2.18 6.97
CA ALA A 110 -7.08 -3.39 6.14
C ALA A 110 -6.39 -4.57 6.83
N TYR A 111 -5.21 -4.37 7.43
CA TYR A 111 -4.51 -5.43 8.14
C TYR A 111 -5.28 -5.94 9.36
N ASP A 112 -5.90 -5.05 10.13
CA ASP A 112 -6.70 -5.43 11.29
C ASP A 112 -7.91 -6.30 10.87
N LEU A 113 -8.57 -5.96 9.74
CA LEU A 113 -9.65 -6.76 9.16
C LEU A 113 -9.18 -8.12 8.63
N LEU A 114 -8.03 -8.16 7.94
CA LEU A 114 -7.44 -9.42 7.46
C LEU A 114 -7.06 -10.35 8.62
N ALA A 115 -6.54 -9.79 9.72
CA ALA A 115 -6.21 -10.53 10.93
C ALA A 115 -7.48 -11.09 11.62
N ALA A 116 -8.55 -10.29 11.71
CA ALA A 116 -9.83 -10.73 12.25
C ALA A 116 -10.47 -11.86 11.43
N ALA A 117 -10.29 -11.87 10.11
CA ALA A 117 -10.78 -12.95 9.25
C ALA A 117 -9.94 -14.25 9.35
N GLY A 118 -8.64 -14.13 9.63
CA GLY A 118 -7.74 -15.28 9.83
C GLY A 118 -7.88 -15.97 11.18
N ASN A 119 -8.44 -15.25 12.17
CA ASN A 119 -8.81 -15.80 13.46
C ASN A 119 -10.34 -15.94 13.51
N PRO A 120 -10.92 -17.10 13.14
CA PRO A 120 -12.31 -17.34 13.50
C PRO A 120 -12.36 -17.30 15.03
N SER A 121 -12.81 -16.17 15.57
CA SER A 121 -13.16 -16.07 16.98
C SER A 121 -14.09 -17.24 17.27
N SER A 122 -13.67 -18.09 18.20
CA SER A 122 -14.48 -19.17 18.76
C SER A 122 -15.63 -18.57 19.57
N ALA A 123 -16.46 -17.76 18.93
CA ALA A 123 -17.74 -17.31 19.45
C ALA A 123 -18.77 -18.32 18.96
N GLU A 124 -19.33 -19.04 19.94
CA GLU A 124 -20.48 -19.95 19.82
C GLU A 124 -20.17 -21.43 19.54
N ILE A 125 -19.46 -22.07 20.49
CA ILE A 125 -19.91 -23.39 20.95
C ILE A 125 -20.56 -23.16 22.30
N THR A 126 -21.87 -22.93 22.29
CA THR A 126 -22.70 -23.08 23.48
C THR A 126 -22.56 -24.53 23.95
N GLN A 127 -21.66 -24.73 24.90
CA GLN A 127 -21.44 -25.99 25.58
C GLN A 127 -22.76 -26.35 26.30
N PRO A 128 -23.39 -27.51 26.04
CA PRO A 128 -24.51 -27.94 26.85
C PRO A 128 -24.03 -28.15 28.29
N PRO A 129 -24.85 -27.82 29.31
CA PRO A 129 -24.40 -27.87 30.69
C PRO A 129 -24.03 -29.31 31.07
N ALA A 130 -22.81 -29.47 31.57
CA ALA A 130 -22.32 -30.74 32.08
C ALA A 130 -23.11 -31.13 33.35
N THR A 131 -24.08 -32.02 33.21
CA THR A 131 -24.63 -32.76 34.34
C THR A 131 -23.56 -33.74 34.82
N LYS A 132 -22.95 -33.40 35.96
CA LYS A 132 -22.18 -34.33 36.80
C LYS A 132 -23.05 -35.56 37.06
N ASN A 133 -22.54 -36.75 36.78
CA ASN A 133 -22.90 -37.96 37.53
C ASN A 133 -21.79 -39.02 37.39
N ASN A 134 -21.49 -39.61 38.53
CA ASN A 134 -20.31 -40.41 38.84
C ASN A 134 -20.30 -41.77 38.13
N ASP A 135 -19.10 -42.27 37.82
CA ASP A 135 -18.83 -43.66 37.43
C ASP A 135 -19.22 -44.66 38.55
N PRO A 136 -19.62 -45.91 38.19
CA PRO A 136 -18.60 -46.96 38.09
C PRO A 136 -18.81 -47.97 36.95
N LYS A 137 -17.74 -48.14 36.15
CA LYS A 137 -17.21 -49.39 35.56
C LYS A 137 -18.13 -50.64 35.62
N THR A 138 -18.72 -51.03 34.49
CA THR A 138 -19.02 -52.45 34.18
C THR A 138 -18.91 -52.72 32.68
N ASN A 139 -18.24 -53.82 32.38
CA ASN A 139 -18.08 -54.48 31.09
C ASN A 139 -19.42 -54.69 30.35
N SER A 140 -19.47 -54.42 29.05
CA SER A 140 -20.60 -54.83 28.21
C SER A 140 -20.12 -55.31 26.85
N THR A 141 -19.89 -56.62 26.79
CA THR A 141 -19.76 -57.39 25.54
C THR A 141 -21.12 -57.35 24.83
N ARG A 142 -21.25 -56.55 23.76
CA ARG A 142 -22.42 -56.63 22.88
C ARG A 142 -22.17 -57.69 21.79
N PRO A 143 -23.11 -58.62 21.57
CA PRO A 143 -22.98 -59.62 20.50
C PRO A 143 -23.26 -59.00 19.13
N ILE A 144 -22.52 -59.48 18.12
CA ILE A 144 -22.63 -59.13 16.70
C ILE A 144 -24.00 -59.58 16.17
N PRO A 145 -24.80 -58.71 15.52
CA PRO A 145 -26.01 -59.15 14.83
C PRO A 145 -25.64 -59.93 13.56
N LYS A 146 -26.20 -61.14 13.40
CA LYS A 146 -26.07 -61.94 12.16
C LYS A 146 -26.89 -61.30 11.05
N LEU A 147 -26.31 -61.20 9.85
CA LEU A 147 -27.03 -60.84 8.63
C LEU A 147 -27.97 -61.97 8.18
N PRO A 148 -29.16 -61.66 7.63
CA PRO A 148 -29.98 -62.64 6.95
C PRO A 148 -29.38 -62.98 5.58
N THR A 149 -29.24 -64.27 5.31
CA THR A 149 -28.95 -64.81 3.97
C THR A 149 -30.23 -64.77 3.15
N PHE A 150 -30.16 -64.18 1.95
CA PHE A 150 -31.09 -64.44 0.86
C PHE A 150 -30.41 -65.35 -0.16
#